data_AF-A0A1L3KPW7-F1
#
_entry.id   AF-A0A1L3KPW7-F1
#
_cell.length_a   1.000
_cell.length_b   1.000
_cell.length_c   1.000
_cell.angle_alpha   90.00
_cell.angle_beta   90.00
_cell.angle_gamma   90.00
#
_symmetry.space_group_name_H-M   'P 1'
#
loop_
_entity.id
_entity.type
_entity.pdbx_description
1 polymer ?
#
loop_
_entity_poly.entity_id
_entity_poly.type
_entity_poly.pdbx_seq_one_letter_code
_entity_poly.pdbx_strand_id
1 'polypeptide(L)'
;MAASIGRLLRTSVKVAAGGLKVTASCQRGASGARRILSTPSLQRAGFSTSSSRWAPAVTQAAPDFKGTAVSNGEFKEMSLADFKGKYLVLFFYPLDFTFVCPTEIISFSDKANEFHDVNCEVVGVSVDSHFTHLAWINTPRKTGGLGHIHIPLLSDLNKQISKDYGVLLEGPGIALRGLFLIDPNGVVRHMSVNDLPVGRCVEETLRLVKAFQFVETHGEVCPASWTPDSPTIKPTPEGSKEYFEQVN
;
A
#
# COMPACT_ATOMS: atom_id res chain seq x y z
N MET A 1 -18.67 -45.01 -36.20
CA MET A 1 -19.35 -44.97 -37.52
C MET A 1 -20.23 -43.74 -37.58
N ALA A 2 -20.21 -43.08 -38.74
CA ALA A 2 -21.07 -42.03 -39.32
C ALA A 2 -22.42 -41.67 -38.62
N ALA A 3 -23.04 -40.50 -38.77
CA ALA A 3 -22.77 -39.19 -39.39
C ALA A 3 -24.04 -38.32 -39.18
N SER A 4 -23.95 -37.00 -39.45
CA SER A 4 -25.00 -36.01 -39.80
C SER A 4 -24.87 -34.75 -38.93
N ILE A 5 -24.22 -33.65 -39.37
CA ILE A 5 -24.55 -32.65 -40.41
C ILE A 5 -25.90 -31.94 -40.17
N GLY A 6 -25.81 -30.66 -39.77
CA GLY A 6 -26.97 -29.78 -39.54
C GLY A 6 -26.60 -28.29 -39.48
N ARG A 7 -26.32 -27.75 -40.67
CA ARG A 7 -26.23 -26.36 -41.17
C ARG A 7 -26.57 -25.14 -40.28
N LEU A 8 -25.73 -24.11 -40.47
CA LEU A 8 -25.84 -22.67 -40.17
C LEU A 8 -27.22 -22.04 -40.36
N LEU A 9 -27.51 -21.02 -39.51
CA LEU A 9 -28.17 -19.77 -39.91
C LEU A 9 -27.62 -18.60 -39.05
N ARG A 10 -26.85 -17.71 -39.69
CA ARG A 10 -26.48 -16.39 -39.17
C ARG A 10 -27.60 -15.42 -39.56
N THR A 11 -28.15 -14.69 -38.61
CA THR A 11 -28.99 -13.52 -38.86
C THR A 11 -28.26 -12.27 -38.40
N SER A 12 -27.71 -11.54 -39.37
CA SER A 12 -27.16 -10.20 -39.18
C SER A 12 -28.28 -9.18 -39.32
N VAL A 13 -28.51 -8.38 -38.29
CA VAL A 13 -29.37 -7.18 -38.37
C VAL A 13 -28.46 -5.96 -38.49
N LYS A 14 -28.46 -5.34 -39.68
CA LYS A 14 -27.99 -3.97 -39.90
C LYS A 14 -29.24 -3.10 -40.05
N VAL A 15 -29.38 -2.07 -39.21
CA VAL A 15 -30.35 -0.98 -39.43
C VAL A 15 -29.60 0.34 -39.38
N ALA A 16 -30.05 1.24 -40.25
CA ALA A 16 -29.30 2.27 -40.93
C ALA A 16 -29.10 3.57 -40.13
N ALA A 17 -28.12 4.32 -40.62
CA ALA A 17 -27.82 5.70 -40.29
C ALA A 17 -28.97 6.66 -40.66
N GLY A 18 -29.16 7.68 -39.82
CA GLY A 18 -30.01 8.83 -40.12
C GLY A 18 -29.57 10.02 -39.27
N GLY A 19 -28.72 10.87 -39.86
CA GLY A 19 -28.30 12.13 -39.25
C GLY A 19 -29.34 13.22 -39.46
N LEU A 20 -29.42 14.16 -38.52
CA LEU A 20 -30.13 15.42 -38.70
C LEU A 20 -29.17 16.57 -38.38
N LYS A 21 -28.69 17.23 -39.42
CA LYS A 21 -28.03 18.54 -39.35
C LYS A 21 -29.11 19.62 -39.36
N VAL A 22 -29.04 20.55 -38.43
CA VAL A 22 -29.73 21.85 -38.52
C VAL A 22 -28.66 22.93 -38.59
N THR A 23 -28.61 23.58 -39.75
CA THR A 23 -27.88 24.81 -40.02
C THR A 23 -28.82 25.99 -39.83
N ALA A 24 -28.40 27.03 -39.12
CA ALA A 24 -29.02 28.35 -39.20
C ALA A 24 -27.93 29.43 -39.29
N SER A 25 -28.21 30.38 -40.17
CA SER A 25 -27.30 31.29 -40.85
C SER A 25 -27.15 32.66 -40.18
N CYS A 26 -25.92 33.19 -40.22
CA CYS A 26 -25.47 34.55 -40.53
C CYS A 26 -26.48 35.72 -40.44
N GLN A 27 -26.13 36.78 -39.68
CA GLN A 27 -26.17 38.18 -40.16
C GLN A 27 -25.07 39.04 -39.50
N ARG A 28 -24.54 40.00 -40.28
CA ARG A 28 -23.49 40.98 -39.97
C ARG A 28 -24.07 42.25 -39.34
N GLY A 29 -23.29 42.94 -38.51
CA GLY A 29 -23.54 44.32 -38.10
C GLY A 29 -22.32 44.93 -37.41
N ALA A 30 -21.81 46.03 -37.95
CA ALA A 30 -20.54 46.66 -37.61
C ALA A 30 -20.66 47.78 -36.56
N SER A 31 -19.47 48.24 -36.10
CA SER A 31 -19.15 49.55 -35.51
C SER A 31 -19.15 49.66 -33.99
N GLY A 32 -18.03 50.14 -33.45
CA GLY A 32 -17.92 50.64 -32.07
C GLY A 32 -16.59 50.32 -31.39
N ALA A 33 -15.52 51.01 -31.79
CA ALA A 33 -14.24 50.95 -31.09
C ALA A 33 -14.37 51.58 -29.69
N ARG A 34 -14.29 50.76 -28.63
CA ARG A 34 -14.01 51.21 -27.26
C ARG A 34 -12.80 50.44 -26.73
N ARG A 35 -11.72 51.19 -26.53
CA ARG A 35 -10.44 50.73 -25.98
C ARG A 35 -10.65 50.45 -24.48
N ILE A 36 -10.87 49.20 -24.10
CA ILE A 36 -10.86 48.76 -22.71
C ILE A 36 -9.50 48.13 -22.45
N LEU A 37 -8.70 48.77 -21.60
CA LEU A 37 -7.46 48.22 -21.06
C LEU A 37 -7.82 47.07 -20.11
N SER A 38 -7.87 45.84 -20.64
CA SER A 38 -7.97 44.64 -19.83
C SER A 38 -6.59 44.29 -19.28
N THR A 39 -6.40 44.45 -17.98
CA THR A 39 -5.28 43.89 -17.22
C THR A 39 -5.19 42.38 -17.48
N PRO A 40 -4.00 41.80 -17.74
CA PRO A 40 -3.90 40.36 -17.83
C PRO A 40 -4.15 39.79 -16.44
N SER A 41 -5.28 39.08 -16.28
CA SER A 41 -5.47 38.17 -15.17
C SER A 41 -4.37 37.12 -15.26
N LEU A 42 -3.37 37.21 -14.38
CA LEU A 42 -2.48 36.11 -14.07
C LEU A 42 -3.36 34.96 -13.56
N GLN A 43 -3.80 34.11 -14.50
CA GLN A 43 -4.27 32.78 -14.16
C GLN A 43 -3.08 32.10 -13.50
N ARG A 44 -3.15 32.03 -12.17
CA ARG A 44 -2.30 31.18 -11.36
C ARG A 44 -2.59 29.78 -11.88
N ALA A 45 -1.74 29.30 -12.79
CA ALA A 45 -1.68 27.90 -13.12
C ALA A 45 -1.43 27.20 -11.78
N GLY A 46 -2.49 26.65 -11.20
CA GLY A 46 -2.36 25.70 -10.13
C GLY A 46 -1.53 24.59 -10.73
N PHE A 47 -0.24 24.58 -10.41
CA PHE A 47 0.58 23.41 -10.59
C PHE A 47 -0.16 22.31 -9.86
N SER A 48 -0.90 21.49 -10.61
CA SER A 48 -1.27 20.18 -10.16
C SER A 48 0.06 19.52 -9.86
N THR A 49 0.39 19.43 -8.58
CA THR A 49 1.43 18.53 -8.09
C THR A 49 0.90 17.16 -8.46
N SER A 50 1.22 16.69 -9.66
CA SER A 50 1.08 15.29 -9.99
C SER A 50 1.90 14.57 -8.92
N SER A 51 1.21 14.08 -7.89
CA SER A 51 1.78 13.27 -6.84
C SER A 51 2.52 12.16 -7.55
N SER A 52 3.81 12.15 -7.29
CA SER A 52 4.76 11.53 -8.18
C SER A 52 4.46 10.06 -8.44
N ARG A 53 4.62 9.65 -9.70
CA ARG A 53 4.67 8.25 -10.16
C ARG A 53 5.97 7.56 -9.71
N TRP A 54 6.41 7.77 -8.47
CA TRP A 54 7.55 7.04 -7.93
C TRP A 54 7.04 5.85 -7.12
N ALA A 55 7.53 4.67 -7.49
CA ALA A 55 7.43 3.46 -6.69
C ALA A 55 7.92 3.74 -5.25
N PRO A 56 7.42 3.03 -4.23
CA PRO A 56 7.90 3.23 -2.88
C PRO A 56 9.40 2.95 -2.84
N ALA A 57 10.14 3.85 -2.20
CA ALA A 57 11.58 3.74 -2.10
C ALA A 57 11.99 4.08 -0.67
N VAL A 58 12.96 3.32 -0.15
CA VAL A 58 13.59 3.62 1.14
C VAL A 58 14.16 5.04 1.08
N THR A 59 14.05 5.78 2.19
CA THR A 59 14.35 7.21 2.37
C THR A 59 13.34 8.20 1.80
N GLN A 60 12.33 7.74 1.06
CA GLN A 60 11.27 8.60 0.51
C GLN A 60 10.01 8.55 1.37
N ALA A 61 9.16 9.58 1.24
CA ALA A 61 7.83 9.56 1.83
C ALA A 61 7.03 8.36 1.33
N ALA A 62 6.34 7.66 2.23
CA ALA A 62 5.44 6.57 1.87
C ALA A 62 4.29 7.11 1.01
N PRO A 63 3.86 6.39 -0.04
CA PRO A 63 2.67 6.74 -0.79
C PRO A 63 1.46 6.86 0.14
N ASP A 64 0.69 7.93 -0.01
CA ASP A 64 -0.51 8.11 0.81
C ASP A 64 -1.55 7.03 0.49
N PHE A 65 -2.32 6.63 1.50
CA PHE A 65 -3.41 5.68 1.33
C PHE A 65 -4.60 6.07 2.20
N LYS A 66 -5.78 5.68 1.73
CA LYS A 66 -7.02 5.75 2.49
C LYS A 66 -7.96 4.64 2.05
N GLY A 67 -8.58 3.96 3.01
CA GLY A 67 -9.57 2.93 2.72
C GLY A 67 -10.31 2.46 3.96
N THR A 68 -11.28 1.59 3.74
CA THR A 68 -12.05 0.96 4.81
C THR A 68 -11.28 -0.25 5.34
N ALA A 69 -11.05 -0.29 6.64
CA ALA A 69 -10.45 -1.42 7.35
C ALA A 69 -11.46 -2.09 8.28
N VAL A 70 -11.23 -3.37 8.57
CA VAL A 70 -11.88 -4.07 9.67
C VAL A 70 -10.96 -4.03 10.88
N SER A 71 -11.44 -3.48 12.00
CA SER A 71 -10.70 -3.40 13.26
C SER A 71 -11.66 -3.69 14.41
N ASN A 72 -11.31 -4.62 15.29
CA ASN A 72 -12.16 -5.06 16.40
C ASN A 72 -13.59 -5.48 15.96
N GLY A 73 -13.71 -6.06 14.76
CA GLY A 73 -15.00 -6.49 14.19
C GLY A 73 -15.85 -5.37 13.58
N GLU A 74 -15.37 -4.12 13.57
CA GLU A 74 -16.07 -2.96 13.03
C GLU A 74 -15.41 -2.42 11.76
N PHE A 75 -16.20 -1.78 10.90
CA PHE A 75 -15.69 -1.07 9.73
C PHE A 75 -15.28 0.34 10.11
N LYS A 76 -14.02 0.70 9.81
CA LYS A 76 -13.46 2.00 10.11
C LYS A 76 -12.66 2.52 8.93
N GLU A 77 -12.81 3.81 8.63
CA GLU A 77 -11.93 4.49 7.67
C GLU A 77 -10.54 4.66 8.29
N MET A 78 -9.52 4.35 7.50
CA MET A 78 -8.12 4.41 7.91
C MET A 78 -7.29 5.02 6.79
N SER A 79 -6.30 5.82 7.17
CA SER A 79 -5.38 6.51 6.27
C SER A 79 -3.96 6.50 6.83
N LEU A 80 -2.97 6.76 5.97
CA LEU A 80 -1.58 6.89 6.41
C LEU A 80 -1.41 7.97 7.49
N ALA A 81 -2.18 9.06 7.40
CA ALA A 81 -2.13 10.18 8.34
C ALA A 81 -2.50 9.79 9.78
N ASP A 82 -3.31 8.73 9.98
CA ASP A 82 -3.71 8.26 11.31
C ASP A 82 -2.54 7.67 12.12
N PHE A 83 -1.43 7.35 11.43
CA PHE A 83 -0.22 6.77 12.02
C PHE A 83 0.89 7.79 12.28
N LYS A 84 0.64 9.09 12.06
CA LYS A 84 1.64 10.13 12.30
C LYS A 84 2.12 10.09 13.76
N GLY A 85 3.45 10.15 13.95
CA GLY A 85 4.06 10.07 15.28
C GLY A 85 4.28 8.63 15.79
N LYS A 86 3.91 7.61 15.01
CA LYS A 86 4.15 6.20 15.31
C LYS A 86 4.91 5.54 14.17
N TYR A 87 5.63 4.47 14.47
CA TYR A 87 6.07 3.56 13.43
C TYR A 87 4.87 2.78 12.88
N LEU A 88 4.93 2.42 11.60
CA LEU A 88 3.91 1.62 10.94
C LEU A 88 4.57 0.49 10.14
N VAL A 89 4.21 -0.74 10.46
CA VAL A 89 4.43 -1.91 9.59
C VAL A 89 3.19 -2.07 8.72
N LEU A 90 3.31 -1.69 7.45
CA LEU A 90 2.26 -1.89 6.44
C LEU A 90 2.63 -3.10 5.60
N PHE A 91 1.85 -4.18 5.66
CA PHE A 91 2.15 -5.40 4.93
C PHE A 91 0.99 -5.85 4.04
N PHE A 92 1.31 -6.17 2.80
CA PHE A 92 0.40 -6.68 1.80
C PHE A 92 0.40 -8.21 1.83
N TYR A 93 -0.75 -8.82 1.60
CA TYR A 93 -0.88 -10.25 1.38
C TYR A 93 -1.76 -10.52 0.15
N PRO A 94 -1.56 -11.65 -0.55
CA PRO A 94 -2.23 -11.89 -1.82
C PRO A 94 -3.77 -11.88 -1.76
N LEU A 95 -4.37 -12.75 -0.94
CA LEU A 95 -5.82 -12.98 -0.89
C LEU A 95 -6.25 -13.58 0.45
N ASP A 96 -7.46 -13.22 0.87
CA ASP A 96 -8.21 -13.88 1.93
C ASP A 96 -8.50 -15.36 1.58
N PHE A 97 -8.72 -16.20 2.60
CA PHE A 97 -9.06 -17.63 2.45
C PHE A 97 -8.04 -18.47 1.64
N THR A 98 -6.76 -18.09 1.67
CA THR A 98 -5.66 -18.86 1.07
C THR A 98 -4.74 -19.48 2.14
N PHE A 99 -3.51 -19.88 1.78
CA PHE A 99 -2.71 -20.81 2.60
C PHE A 99 -1.70 -20.12 3.53
N VAL A 100 -0.78 -19.33 2.98
CA VAL A 100 0.28 -18.66 3.76
C VAL A 100 -0.21 -17.35 4.39
N CYS A 101 -1.15 -16.66 3.74
CA CYS A 101 -1.70 -15.40 4.22
C CYS A 101 -2.23 -15.46 5.68
N PRO A 102 -3.05 -16.45 6.08
CA PRO A 102 -3.55 -16.51 7.46
C PRO A 102 -2.41 -16.71 8.46
N THR A 103 -1.35 -17.45 8.12
CA THR A 103 -0.25 -17.70 9.05
C THR A 103 0.54 -16.42 9.35
N GLU A 104 0.74 -15.56 8.36
CA GLU A 104 1.40 -14.26 8.53
C GLU A 104 0.55 -13.31 9.37
N ILE A 105 -0.74 -13.16 9.03
CA ILE A 105 -1.67 -12.27 9.73
C ILE A 105 -1.80 -12.68 11.20
N ILE A 106 -1.97 -13.99 11.46
CA ILE A 106 -2.04 -14.54 12.81
C ILE A 106 -0.74 -14.27 13.57
N SER A 107 0.42 -14.49 12.95
CA SER A 107 1.71 -14.28 13.62
C SER A 107 1.95 -12.81 13.99
N PHE A 108 1.54 -11.85 13.16
CA PHE A 108 1.59 -10.43 13.51
C PHE A 108 0.57 -10.09 14.60
N SER A 109 -0.66 -10.59 14.47
CA SER A 109 -1.73 -10.37 15.44
C SER A 109 -1.41 -10.87 16.84
N ASP A 110 -0.83 -12.07 16.95
CA ASP A 110 -0.49 -12.67 18.24
C ASP A 110 0.68 -11.92 18.91
N LYS A 111 1.46 -11.17 18.14
CA LYS A 111 2.57 -10.32 18.60
C LYS A 111 2.30 -8.83 18.57
N ALA A 112 1.06 -8.41 18.30
CA ALA A 112 0.71 -7.00 18.13
C ALA A 112 1.16 -6.15 19.33
N ASN A 113 1.05 -6.70 20.55
CA ASN A 113 1.50 -6.03 21.76
C ASN A 113 3.01 -5.70 21.76
N GLU A 114 3.86 -6.58 21.23
CA GLU A 114 5.30 -6.33 21.16
C GLU A 114 5.64 -5.16 20.23
N PHE A 115 4.82 -4.93 19.19
CA PHE A 115 4.93 -3.74 18.33
C PHE A 115 4.37 -2.50 19.04
N HIS A 116 3.23 -2.62 19.71
CA HIS A 116 2.62 -1.51 20.46
C HIS A 116 3.54 -0.99 21.58
N ASP A 117 4.23 -1.89 22.29
CA ASP A 117 5.17 -1.57 23.37
C ASP A 117 6.35 -0.70 22.90
N VAL A 118 6.68 -0.77 21.60
CA VAL A 118 7.71 0.06 20.95
C VAL A 118 7.10 1.16 20.08
N ASN A 119 5.86 1.60 20.34
CA ASN A 119 5.16 2.65 19.59
C ASN A 119 5.10 2.38 18.07
N CYS A 120 4.84 1.12 17.70
CA CYS A 120 4.68 0.67 16.33
C CYS A 120 3.30 0.03 16.13
N GLU A 121 2.59 0.44 15.08
CA GLU A 121 1.34 -0.16 14.64
C GLU A 121 1.59 -1.15 13.49
N VAL A 122 0.68 -2.11 13.31
CA VAL A 122 0.77 -3.11 12.25
C VAL A 122 -0.55 -3.15 11.48
N VAL A 123 -0.51 -3.07 10.15
CA VAL A 123 -1.70 -3.08 9.29
C VAL A 123 -1.51 -4.09 8.16
N GLY A 124 -2.45 -5.03 8.03
CA GLY A 124 -2.52 -5.94 6.89
C GLY A 124 -3.35 -5.34 5.76
N VAL A 125 -2.95 -5.56 4.51
CA VAL A 125 -3.65 -5.04 3.32
C VAL A 125 -3.81 -6.16 2.28
N SER A 126 -5.00 -6.30 1.71
CA SER A 126 -5.18 -7.05 0.46
C SER A 126 -6.20 -6.38 -0.44
N VAL A 127 -6.36 -6.94 -1.64
CA VAL A 127 -7.33 -6.45 -2.64
C VAL A 127 -8.76 -6.92 -2.38
N ASP A 128 -8.99 -7.67 -1.30
CA ASP A 128 -10.30 -8.17 -0.91
C ASP A 128 -11.19 -7.08 -0.30
N SER A 129 -12.48 -7.33 -0.23
CA SER A 129 -13.43 -6.39 0.39
C SER A 129 -13.37 -6.46 1.92
N HIS A 130 -13.68 -5.35 2.59
CA HIS A 130 -13.84 -5.34 4.06
C HIS A 130 -14.91 -6.32 4.57
N PHE A 131 -15.92 -6.65 3.76
CA PHE A 131 -16.88 -7.71 4.08
C PHE A 131 -16.22 -9.10 4.08
N THR A 132 -15.34 -9.37 3.11
CA THR A 132 -14.56 -10.62 3.04
C THR A 132 -13.63 -10.74 4.24
N HIS A 133 -12.94 -9.67 4.60
CA HIS A 133 -12.08 -9.62 5.80
C HIS A 133 -12.88 -9.99 7.05
N LEU A 134 -14.04 -9.37 7.27
CA LEU A 134 -14.89 -9.66 8.44
C LEU A 134 -15.36 -11.12 8.44
N ALA A 135 -15.76 -11.66 7.29
CA ALA A 135 -16.12 -13.07 7.17
C ALA A 135 -14.94 -14.00 7.52
N TRP A 136 -13.72 -13.63 7.12
CA TRP A 136 -12.53 -14.42 7.38
C TRP A 136 -12.07 -14.35 8.86
N ILE A 137 -12.20 -13.19 9.50
CA ILE A 137 -12.04 -13.00 10.95
C ILE A 137 -13.03 -13.88 11.72
N ASN A 138 -14.29 -13.94 11.28
CA ASN A 138 -15.32 -14.78 11.89
C ASN A 138 -15.14 -16.28 11.61
N THR A 139 -14.21 -16.66 10.73
CA THR A 139 -13.90 -18.06 10.46
C THR A 139 -12.88 -18.58 11.49
N PRO A 140 -13.10 -19.75 12.12
CA PRO A 140 -12.15 -20.31 13.07
C PRO A 140 -10.78 -20.63 12.45
N ARG A 141 -9.70 -20.43 13.21
CA ARG A 141 -8.31 -20.78 12.78
C ARG A 141 -8.17 -22.24 12.34
N LYS A 142 -8.88 -23.17 12.99
CA LYS A 142 -8.87 -24.61 12.68
C LYS A 142 -9.35 -24.93 11.26
N THR A 143 -10.13 -24.05 10.65
CA THR A 143 -10.67 -24.22 9.29
C THR A 143 -10.04 -23.23 8.31
N GLY A 144 -8.85 -22.69 8.61
CA GLY A 144 -8.14 -21.74 7.75
C GLY A 144 -8.62 -20.29 7.85
N GLY A 145 -9.41 -19.95 8.87
CA GLY A 145 -9.77 -18.59 9.21
C GLY A 145 -8.74 -17.87 10.07
N LEU A 146 -9.04 -16.63 10.47
CA LEU A 146 -8.15 -15.85 11.34
C LEU A 146 -8.55 -15.93 12.82
N GLY A 147 -9.83 -16.14 13.12
CA GLY A 147 -10.36 -15.95 14.47
C GLY A 147 -10.19 -14.51 14.95
N HIS A 148 -10.15 -14.32 16.28
CA HIS A 148 -9.85 -13.01 16.86
C HIS A 148 -8.45 -12.55 16.48
N ILE A 149 -8.34 -11.32 15.97
CA ILE A 149 -7.09 -10.66 15.61
C ILE A 149 -6.99 -9.27 16.24
N HIS A 150 -5.76 -8.82 16.50
CA HIS A 150 -5.46 -7.55 17.17
C HIS A 150 -4.89 -6.49 16.23
N ILE A 151 -4.90 -6.76 14.92
CA ILE A 151 -4.42 -5.84 13.88
C ILE A 151 -5.56 -5.55 12.90
N PRO A 152 -5.65 -4.33 12.38
CA PRO A 152 -6.59 -3.98 11.32
C PRO A 152 -6.24 -4.65 9.99
N LEU A 153 -7.28 -5.00 9.23
CA LEU A 153 -7.17 -5.44 7.83
C LEU A 153 -7.80 -4.40 6.91
N LEU A 154 -7.00 -3.77 6.07
CA LEU A 154 -7.38 -2.72 5.13
C LEU A 154 -7.75 -3.32 3.77
N SER A 155 -8.91 -2.90 3.26
CA SER A 155 -9.41 -3.29 1.95
C SER A 155 -8.90 -2.35 0.86
N ASP A 156 -8.17 -2.89 -0.11
CA ASP A 156 -7.70 -2.22 -1.33
C ASP A 156 -8.49 -2.70 -2.56
N LEU A 157 -9.81 -2.59 -2.51
CA LEU A 157 -10.71 -3.17 -3.52
C LEU A 157 -10.45 -2.62 -4.94
N ASN A 158 -10.08 -1.34 -5.05
CA ASN A 158 -9.74 -0.68 -6.32
C ASN A 158 -8.29 -0.92 -6.77
N LYS A 159 -7.49 -1.60 -5.94
CA LYS A 159 -6.09 -1.99 -6.18
C LYS A 159 -5.13 -0.81 -6.30
N GLN A 160 -5.57 0.39 -5.90
CA GLN A 160 -4.77 1.59 -6.06
C GLN A 160 -3.64 1.61 -5.03
N ILE A 161 -3.89 1.19 -3.80
CA ILE A 161 -2.87 1.15 -2.74
C ILE A 161 -1.77 0.17 -3.15
N SER A 162 -2.13 -1.02 -3.61
CA SER A 162 -1.18 -2.04 -4.09
C SER A 162 -0.36 -1.57 -5.30
N LYS A 163 -0.95 -0.75 -6.19
CA LYS A 163 -0.23 -0.12 -7.31
C LYS A 163 0.73 0.95 -6.85
N ASP A 164 0.29 1.84 -5.97
CA ASP A 164 1.08 2.95 -5.45
C ASP A 164 2.28 2.45 -4.66
N TYR A 165 2.11 1.33 -3.94
CA TYR A 165 3.18 0.60 -3.27
C TYR A 165 3.93 -0.40 -4.19
N GLY A 166 3.64 -0.46 -5.49
CA GLY A 166 4.40 -1.24 -6.46
C GLY A 166 4.40 -2.76 -6.24
N VAL A 167 3.40 -3.29 -5.54
CA VAL A 167 3.30 -4.72 -5.18
C VAL A 167 2.17 -5.45 -5.92
N LEU A 168 1.35 -4.74 -6.70
CA LEU A 168 0.29 -5.36 -7.49
C LEU A 168 0.87 -6.17 -8.66
N LEU A 169 0.52 -7.46 -8.75
CA LEU A 169 0.64 -8.23 -9.98
C LEU A 169 -0.59 -7.95 -10.86
N GLU A 170 -0.42 -7.15 -11.91
CA GLU A 170 -1.54 -6.69 -12.74
C GLU A 170 -2.31 -7.83 -13.43
N GLY A 171 -1.62 -8.87 -13.90
CA GLY A 171 -2.26 -10.00 -14.58
C GLY A 171 -3.23 -10.77 -13.67
N PRO A 172 -2.75 -11.31 -12.53
CA PRO A 172 -3.60 -11.99 -11.55
C PRO A 172 -4.53 -11.05 -10.76
N GLY A 173 -4.20 -9.77 -10.65
CA GLY A 173 -5.00 -8.78 -9.91
C GLY A 173 -4.87 -8.87 -8.39
N ILE A 174 -3.73 -9.37 -7.88
CA ILE A 174 -3.43 -9.59 -6.45
C ILE A 174 -2.09 -8.94 -6.08
N ALA A 175 -1.87 -8.65 -4.80
CA ALA A 175 -0.59 -8.15 -4.32
C ALA A 175 0.43 -9.28 -4.09
N LEU A 176 1.71 -9.00 -4.30
CA LEU A 176 2.81 -9.77 -3.74
C LEU A 176 2.87 -9.62 -2.22
N ARG A 177 3.72 -10.41 -1.56
CA ARG A 177 3.97 -10.31 -0.11
C ARG A 177 4.93 -9.16 0.20
N GLY A 178 4.48 -7.93 -0.07
CA GLY A 178 5.21 -6.71 0.25
C GLY A 178 5.07 -6.31 1.72
N LEU A 179 6.14 -5.83 2.33
CA LEU A 179 6.14 -5.26 3.68
C LEU A 179 6.94 -3.97 3.66
N PHE A 180 6.38 -2.93 4.28
CA PHE A 180 6.97 -1.61 4.38
C PHE A 180 7.02 -1.19 5.85
N LEU A 181 8.20 -0.78 6.30
CA LEU A 181 8.39 -0.13 7.60
C LEU A 181 8.45 1.37 7.37
N ILE A 182 7.49 2.09 7.93
CA ILE A 182 7.31 3.53 7.80
C ILE A 182 7.56 4.16 9.17
N ASP A 183 8.35 5.23 9.21
CA ASP A 183 8.70 5.92 10.46
C ASP A 183 7.63 6.93 10.91
N PRO A 184 7.79 7.57 12.09
CA PRO A 184 6.85 8.57 12.62
C PRO A 184 6.64 9.81 11.72
N ASN A 185 7.55 10.05 10.79
CA ASN A 185 7.50 11.16 9.83
C ASN A 185 6.89 10.75 8.48
N GLY A 186 6.44 9.50 8.35
CA GLY A 186 5.87 8.97 7.11
C GLY A 186 6.91 8.60 6.06
N VAL A 187 8.17 8.35 6.46
CA VAL A 187 9.26 7.98 5.55
C VAL A 187 9.48 6.47 5.58
N VAL A 188 9.63 5.85 4.41
CA VAL A 188 9.93 4.41 4.29
C VAL A 188 11.38 4.15 4.73
N ARG A 189 11.57 3.30 5.74
CA ARG A 189 12.88 2.93 6.29
C ARG A 189 13.33 1.55 5.84
N HIS A 190 12.40 0.64 5.60
CA HIS A 190 12.68 -0.69 5.08
C HIS A 190 11.53 -1.15 4.18
N MET A 191 11.87 -1.93 3.16
CA MET A 191 10.90 -2.68 2.37
C MET A 191 11.42 -4.08 2.07
N SER A 192 10.53 -5.06 2.06
CA SER A 192 10.80 -6.42 1.60
C SER A 192 9.63 -6.92 0.74
N VAL A 193 9.94 -7.70 -0.28
CA VAL A 193 8.93 -8.29 -1.17
C VAL A 193 9.28 -9.76 -1.38
N ASN A 194 8.41 -10.64 -0.90
CA ASN A 194 8.53 -12.06 -1.16
C ASN A 194 7.63 -12.46 -2.33
N ASP A 195 8.07 -13.48 -3.09
CA ASP A 195 7.18 -14.21 -3.99
C ASP A 195 6.09 -14.96 -3.20
N LEU A 196 5.02 -15.34 -3.89
CA LEU A 196 3.81 -15.93 -3.32
C LEU A 196 4.02 -17.15 -2.40
N PRO A 197 4.94 -18.11 -2.67
CA PRO A 197 5.01 -19.34 -1.88
C PRO A 197 5.77 -19.21 -0.55
N VAL A 198 6.46 -18.09 -0.29
CA VAL A 198 7.34 -17.95 0.90
C VAL A 198 6.83 -16.87 1.84
N GLY A 199 6.44 -17.27 3.06
CA GLY A 199 6.03 -16.35 4.12
C GLY A 199 7.18 -15.50 4.69
N ARG A 200 6.83 -14.39 5.34
CA ARG A 200 7.76 -13.46 6.01
C ARG A 200 8.08 -13.91 7.44
N CYS A 201 9.08 -13.24 8.02
CA CYS A 201 9.49 -13.43 9.42
C CYS A 201 9.05 -12.23 10.27
N VAL A 202 8.13 -12.46 11.22
CA VAL A 202 7.64 -11.42 12.14
C VAL A 202 8.74 -10.96 13.10
N GLU A 203 9.60 -11.87 13.55
CA GLU A 203 10.74 -11.54 14.43
C GLU A 203 11.72 -10.59 13.76
N GLU A 204 12.03 -10.83 12.49
CA GLU A 204 12.91 -9.96 11.73
C GLU A 204 12.30 -8.57 11.57
N THR A 205 10.98 -8.50 11.37
CA THR A 205 10.27 -7.22 11.29
C THR A 205 10.38 -6.46 12.61
N LEU A 206 10.16 -7.12 13.75
CA LEU A 206 10.28 -6.50 15.07
C LEU A 206 11.73 -6.08 15.38
N ARG A 207 12.72 -6.89 14.98
CA ARG A 207 14.15 -6.56 15.08
C ARG A 207 14.49 -5.30 14.30
N LEU A 208 13.98 -5.17 13.07
CA LEU A 208 14.18 -3.98 12.24
C LEU A 208 13.53 -2.73 12.84
N VAL A 209 12.31 -2.82 13.36
CA VAL A 209 11.65 -1.71 14.08
C VAL A 209 12.54 -1.22 15.22
N LYS A 210 12.99 -2.13 16.09
CA LYS A 210 13.87 -1.81 17.23
C LYS A 210 15.21 -1.23 16.79
N ALA A 211 15.78 -1.72 15.69
CA ALA A 211 17.06 -1.22 15.16
C ALA A 211 16.93 0.23 14.66
N PHE A 212 15.90 0.56 13.89
CA PHE A 212 15.71 1.94 13.42
C PHE A 212 15.47 2.92 14.57
N GLN A 213 14.66 2.52 15.56
CA GLN A 213 14.44 3.31 16.77
C GLN A 213 15.73 3.51 17.59
N PHE A 214 16.57 2.49 17.68
CA PHE A 214 17.85 2.58 18.36
C PHE A 214 18.76 3.62 17.69
N VAL A 215 18.90 3.55 16.35
CA VAL A 215 19.73 4.49 15.57
C VAL A 215 19.23 5.93 15.73
N GLU A 216 17.91 6.14 15.71
CA GLU A 216 17.30 7.47 15.91
C GLU A 216 17.56 8.02 17.32
N THR A 217 17.56 7.15 18.33
CA THR A 217 17.73 7.56 19.74
C THR A 217 19.20 7.82 20.09
N HIS A 218 20.13 7.01 19.59
CA HIS A 218 21.53 7.01 20.03
C HIS A 218 22.51 7.60 19.01
N GLY A 219 22.15 7.68 17.72
CA GLY A 219 23.05 8.15 16.66
C GLY A 219 24.19 7.18 16.31
N GLU A 220 24.19 5.99 16.87
CA GLU A 220 25.07 4.88 16.49
C GLU A 220 24.41 4.01 15.39
N VAL A 221 25.19 3.15 14.72
CA VAL A 221 24.67 2.24 13.70
C VAL A 221 24.66 0.79 14.17
N CYS A 222 23.64 0.05 13.74
CA CYS A 222 23.43 -1.35 14.07
C CYS A 222 24.18 -2.28 13.07
N PRO A 223 25.06 -3.17 13.54
CA PRO A 223 25.72 -4.18 12.69
C PRO A 223 24.76 -5.24 12.10
N ALA A 224 25.32 -6.11 11.26
CA ALA A 224 24.60 -7.27 10.74
C ALA A 224 24.09 -8.16 11.88
N SER A 225 22.85 -8.63 11.78
CA SER A 225 22.18 -9.46 12.78
C SER A 225 22.08 -8.84 14.18
N TRP A 226 22.15 -7.50 14.30
CA TRP A 226 21.99 -6.80 15.58
C TRP A 226 20.64 -7.11 16.24
N THR A 227 20.69 -7.40 17.54
CA THR A 227 19.53 -7.48 18.44
C THR A 227 19.68 -6.45 19.57
N PRO A 228 18.61 -6.16 20.34
CA PRO A 228 18.76 -5.39 21.58
C PRO A 228 19.90 -5.93 22.43
N ASP A 229 20.63 -5.01 23.07
CA ASP A 229 21.82 -5.26 23.90
C ASP A 229 23.08 -5.77 23.15
N SER A 230 23.03 -5.92 21.82
CA SER A 230 24.22 -6.21 21.01
C SER A 230 25.12 -4.97 20.85
N PRO A 231 26.45 -5.15 20.71
CA PRO A 231 27.37 -4.04 20.42
C PRO A 231 27.01 -3.28 19.14
N THR A 232 27.26 -1.98 19.14
CA THR A 232 26.93 -1.02 18.08
C THR A 232 28.17 -0.23 17.66
N ILE A 233 28.07 0.53 16.55
CA ILE A 233 29.20 1.23 15.96
C ILE A 233 28.94 2.73 15.97
N LYS A 234 29.84 3.51 16.59
CA LYS A 234 29.88 4.96 16.41
C LYS A 234 30.33 5.27 14.98
N PRO A 235 29.54 5.97 14.15
CA PRO A 235 29.81 6.12 12.71
C PRO A 235 30.89 7.17 12.39
N THR A 236 32.06 7.02 13.01
CA THR A 236 33.27 7.81 12.74
C THR A 236 34.47 6.88 12.58
N PRO A 237 35.50 7.24 11.78
CA PRO A 237 36.69 6.41 11.60
C PRO A 237 37.38 6.05 12.92
N GLU A 238 37.44 6.99 13.87
CA GLU A 238 38.05 6.77 15.20
C GLU A 238 37.10 5.99 16.12
N GLY A 239 35.83 6.40 16.22
CA GLY A 239 34.87 5.79 17.14
C GLY A 239 34.51 4.34 16.78
N SER A 240 34.56 3.99 15.49
CA SER A 240 34.26 2.63 15.05
C SER A 240 35.28 1.59 15.52
N LYS A 241 36.51 1.99 15.88
CA LYS A 241 37.57 1.09 16.34
C LYS A 241 37.20 0.38 17.64
N GLU A 242 36.46 1.04 18.53
CA GLU A 242 35.96 0.48 19.79
C GLU A 242 35.16 -0.81 19.54
N TYR A 243 34.26 -0.79 18.56
CA TYR A 243 33.49 -1.97 18.17
C TYR A 243 34.39 -3.05 17.55
N PHE A 244 35.25 -2.69 16.60
CA PHE A 244 36.09 -3.67 15.90
C PHE A 244 37.11 -4.35 16.81
N GLU A 245 37.59 -3.68 17.86
CA GLU A 245 38.42 -4.27 18.92
C GLU A 245 37.61 -5.16 19.86
N GLN A 246 36.34 -4.83 20.13
CA GLN A 246 35.49 -5.61 21.02
C GLN A 246 35.08 -6.97 20.42
N VAL A 247 34.84 -7.03 19.11
CA VAL A 247 34.23 -8.20 18.44
C VAL A 247 35.23 -9.13 17.74
N ASN A 248 36.53 -8.84 17.80
CA ASN A 248 37.61 -9.67 17.22
C ASN A 248 38.70 -9.96 18.26
#